data_AF-A0A925FZY6-F1
#
_entry.id   AF-A0A925FZY6-F1
#
_cell.length_a   1.000
_cell.length_b   1.000
_cell.length_c   1.000
_cell.angle_alpha   90.00
_cell.angle_beta   90.00
_cell.angle_gamma   90.00
#
_symmetry.space_group_name_H-M   'P 1'
#
loop_
_entity.id
_entity.type
_entity.pdbx_description
1 polymer ?
#
loop_
_entity_poly.entity_id
_entity_poly.type
_entity_poly.pdbx_seq_one_letter_code
_entity_poly.pdbx_strand_id
1 'polypeptide(L)' 'MSTLEKLIIEDGGKITLPRKVLDRYGLGDETVVRIIETQKGILLIPLTDEPMSEALASELQEWQAIGSDSI' A
#
# COMPACT_ATOMS: atom_id res chain seq x y z
N MET A 1 10.89 8.39 0.28
CA MET A 1 11.59 8.00 -0.97
C MET A 1 10.87 6.83 -1.61
N SER A 2 10.28 7.00 -2.79
CA SER A 2 9.77 5.89 -3.60
C SER A 2 10.94 5.20 -4.30
N THR A 3 10.98 3.86 -4.25
CA THR A 3 11.93 3.08 -5.05
C THR A 3 11.13 2.44 -6.19
N LEU A 4 11.52 2.67 -7.44
CA LEU A 4 10.94 1.98 -8.58
C LEU A 4 11.59 0.60 -8.68
N GLU A 5 10.81 -0.43 -8.37
CA GLU A 5 11.23 -1.83 -8.54
C GLU A 5 10.28 -2.53 -9.51
N LYS A 6 10.82 -3.48 -10.28
CA LYS A 6 10.03 -4.27 -11.22
C LYS A 6 9.09 -5.18 -10.42
N LEU A 7 7.79 -5.04 -10.65
CA LEU A 7 6.80 -5.96 -10.10
C LEU A 7 6.91 -7.31 -10.80
N ILE A 8 7.06 -8.40 -10.04
CA ILE A 8 6.99 -9.77 -10.54
C ILE A 8 5.63 -10.32 -10.14
N ILE A 9 4.85 -10.72 -11.14
CA ILE A 9 3.57 -11.39 -10.96
C ILE A 9 3.81 -12.86 -11.28
N GLU A 10 3.67 -13.71 -10.27
CA GLU A 10 3.75 -15.17 -10.36
C GLU A 10 2.39 -15.76 -10.77
N ASP A 11 2.38 -17.08 -11.02
CA ASP A 11 1.16 -17.80 -11.38
C ASP A 11 0.03 -17.58 -10.35
N GLY A 12 -1.18 -17.40 -10.86
CA GLY A 12 -2.36 -17.10 -10.03
C GLY A 12 -2.42 -15.66 -9.53
N GLY A 13 -1.57 -14.75 -10.02
CA GLY A 13 -1.61 -13.33 -9.66
C GLY A 13 -0.88 -13.01 -8.36
N LYS A 14 -0.04 -13.93 -7.88
CA LYS A 14 0.74 -13.73 -6.66
C LYS A 14 1.83 -12.69 -6.90
N ILE A 15 1.95 -11.74 -5.98
CA ILE A 15 2.95 -10.67 -6.02
C ILE A 15 3.94 -10.91 -4.88
N THR A 16 5.22 -10.90 -5.21
CA THR A 16 6.29 -10.94 -4.21
C THR A 16 6.71 -9.52 -3.86
N LEU A 17 6.46 -9.10 -2.62
CA LEU A 17 6.91 -7.80 -2.12
C LEU A 17 8.40 -7.85 -1.72
N PRO A 18 9.17 -6.76 -1.93
CA PRO A 18 10.54 -6.69 -1.48
C PRO A 18 10.63 -6.84 0.04
N ARG A 19 11.65 -7.57 0.53
CA ARG A 19 11.88 -7.82 1.98
C ARG A 19 11.81 -6.55 2.82
N LYS A 20 12.41 -5.45 2.35
CA LYS A 20 12.39 -4.14 3.01
C LYS A 20 10.99 -3.55 3.22
N VAL A 21 10.03 -3.88 2.35
CA VAL A 21 8.64 -3.45 2.47
C VAL A 21 7.95 -4.29 3.54
N LEU A 22 8.17 -5.61 3.52
CA LEU A 22 7.65 -6.52 4.54
C LEU A 22 8.11 -6.11 5.94
N ASP A 23 9.42 -5.88 6.12
CA ASP A 23 10.01 -5.51 7.41
C ASP A 23 9.51 -4.13 7.89
N ARG A 24 9.34 -3.16 6.98
CA ARG A 24 8.87 -1.81 7.32
C ARG A 24 7.44 -1.79 7.84
N TYR A 25 6.57 -2.61 7.25
CA TYR A 25 5.15 -2.62 7.53
C TYR A 25 4.70 -3.82 8.37
N GLY A 26 5.64 -4.64 8.87
CA GLY A 26 5.35 -5.82 9.68
C GLY A 26 4.48 -6.86 8.96
N LEU A 27 4.59 -6.96 7.63
CA LEU A 27 3.78 -7.88 6.83
C LEU A 27 4.31 -9.31 6.94
N GLY A 28 3.51 -10.19 7.52
CA GLY A 28 3.74 -11.63 7.59
C GLY A 28 2.63 -12.41 6.88
N ASP A 29 2.74 -13.74 6.92
CA ASP A 29 1.87 -14.66 6.16
C ASP A 29 0.37 -14.51 6.52
N GLU A 30 0.07 -14.11 7.75
CA GLU A 30 -1.29 -13.96 8.28
C GLU A 30 -1.74 -12.49 8.36
N THR A 31 -0.96 -11.54 7.84
CA THR A 31 -1.33 -10.12 7.91
C THR A 31 -2.52 -9.84 7.02
N VAL A 32 -3.63 -9.43 7.63
CA VAL A 32 -4.82 -9.01 6.89
C VAL A 32 -4.54 -7.66 6.24
N VAL A 33 -4.77 -7.57 4.93
CA VAL A 33 -4.61 -6.34 4.15
C VAL A 33 -5.93 -5.92 3.53
N ARG A 34 -6.18 -4.62 3.48
CA ARG A 34 -7.22 -4.03 2.64
C ARG A 34 -6.62 -3.69 1.28
N ILE A 35 -7.27 -4.18 0.22
CA ILE A 35 -6.95 -3.84 -1.16
C ILE A 35 -7.93 -2.77 -1.62
N ILE A 36 -7.41 -1.64 -2.11
CA ILE A 36 -8.22 -0.57 -2.70
C ILE A 36 -7.81 -0.42 -4.15
N GLU A 37 -8.75 -0.67 -5.05
CA GLU A 37 -8.61 -0.40 -6.48
C GLU A 37 -8.93 1.07 -6.76
N THR A 38 -8.03 1.76 -7.44
CA THR A 38 -8.19 3.15 -7.87
C THR A 38 -8.06 3.23 -9.39
N GLN A 39 -8.43 4.38 -9.99
CA GLN A 39 -8.26 4.58 -11.43
C GLN A 39 -6.80 4.48 -11.92
N LYS A 40 -5.83 4.71 -11.03
CA LYS A 40 -4.40 4.81 -11.39
C LYS A 40 -3.55 3.66 -10.84
N GLY A 41 -4.14 2.72 -10.10
CA GLY A 41 -3.41 1.62 -9.50
C GLY A 41 -4.11 1.02 -8.29
N ILE A 42 -3.36 0.22 -7.52
CA ILE A 42 -3.86 -0.51 -6.37
C ILE A 42 -3.10 -0.04 -5.12
N LEU A 43 -3.81 0.17 -4.03
CA LEU A 43 -3.23 0.40 -2.71
C LEU A 43 -3.42 -0.84 -1.84
N LEU A 44 -2.33 -1.23 -1.16
CA LEU A 44 -2.33 -2.30 -0.16
C LEU A 44 -2.12 -1.66 1.20
N ILE A 45 -3.12 -1.78 2.08
CA ILE A 45 -3.10 -1.17 3.41
C ILE A 45 -3.20 -2.29 4.44
N PRO A 46 -2.14 -2.57 5.23
CA PRO A 46 -2.23 -3.50 6.35
C PRO A 46 -3.33 -3.04 7.32
N LEU A 47 -4.18 -3.97 7.73
CA LEU A 47 -5.13 -3.70 8.81
C LEU A 47 -4.40 -3.90 10.13
N THR A 48 -4.17 -2.80 10.84
CA THR A 48 -3.58 -2.82 12.18
C THR A 48 -4.62 -2.37 13.19
N ASP A 49 -4.59 -2.95 14.38
CA ASP A 49 -5.36 -2.45 15.53
C ASP A 49 -4.73 -1.20 16.14
N GLU A 50 -3.52 -0.85 15.70
CA GLU A 50 -2.85 0.39 16.07
C GLU A 50 -3.61 1.60 15.53
N PRO A 51 -3.77 2.66 16.35
CA PRO A 51 -4.40 3.88 15.90
C PRO A 51 -3.61 4.46 14.72
N MET A 52 -4.34 4.86 13.67
CA MET A 52 -3.77 5.52 12.50
C MET A 52 -2.92 6.71 12.96
N SER A 53 -1.63 6.68 12.62
CA SER A 53 -0.72 7.75 12.98
C SER A 53 -1.10 9.04 12.24
N GLU A 54 -0.82 10.19 12.87
CA GLU A 54 -1.06 11.50 12.24
C GLU A 54 -0.33 11.62 10.90
N ALA A 55 0.88 11.05 10.79
CA ALA A 55 1.65 11.00 9.56
C ALA A 55 0.91 10.21 8.45
N LEU A 56 0.36 9.04 8.77
CA LEU A 56 -0.42 8.24 7.80
C LEU A 56 -1.72 8.95 7.41
N ALA A 57 -2.37 9.64 8.33
CA ALA A 57 -3.56 10.43 8.05
C ALA A 57 -3.25 11.59 7.07
N SER A 58 -2.14 12.30 7.27
CA SER A 58 -1.67 13.34 6.34
C SER A 58 -1.32 12.77 4.97
N GLU A 59 -0.58 11.66 4.91
CA GLU A 59 -0.24 11.00 3.64
C GLU A 59 -1.51 10.59 2.87
N LEU A 60 -2.50 9.98 3.53
CA LEU A 60 -3.77 9.61 2.90
C LEU A 60 -4.55 10.83 2.38
N GLN A 61 -4.55 11.94 3.13
CA GLN A 61 -5.19 13.18 2.74
C GLN A 61 -4.53 13.80 1.50
N GLU A 62 -3.19 13.76 1.42
CA GLU A 62 -2.44 14.19 0.23
C GLU A 62 -2.77 13.32 -0.98
N TRP A 63 -2.82 12.00 -0.82
CA TRP A 63 -3.22 11.08 -1.89
C TRP A 63 -4.67 11.33 -2.37
N GLN A 64 -5.61 11.61 -1.47
CA GLN A 64 -6.98 11.97 -1.82
C GLN A 64 -7.08 13.32 -2.54
N ALA A 65 -6.26 14.29 -2.16
CA ALA A 65 -6.19 15.59 -2.82
C ALA A 65 -5.70 15.46 -4.27
N ILE A 66 -4.67 14.65 -4.52
CA ILE A 66 -4.12 14.40 -5.87
C ILE A 66 -5.12 13.69 -6.79
N GLY A 67 -6.02 12.87 -6.22
CA GLY A 67 -7.12 12.25 -6.95
C GLY A 67 -8.27 13.20 -7.32
N SER A 68 -8.41 14.31 -6.59
CA SER A 68 -9.52 15.26 -6.76
C SER A 68 -9.26 16.31 -7.86
N ASP A 69 -7.99 16.56 -8.23
CA ASP A 69 -7.60 17.48 -9.31
C ASP A 69 -7.68 16.85 -10.72
N SER A 70 -8.56 15.88 -10.95
CA SER A 70 -8.74 15.25 -12.27
C SER A 70 -10.21 15.15 -12.71
N ILE A 71 -11.08 16.03 -12.21
CA ILE A 71 -12.47 16.20 -12.68
C ILE A 71 -12.71 17.63 -13.13
#